data_AF-A0A7Z0Q673-F1
#
_entry.id   AF-A0A7Z0Q673-F1
#
_cell.length_a   1.000
_cell.length_b   1.000
_cell.length_c   1.000
_cell.angle_alpha   90.00
_cell.angle_beta   90.00
_cell.angle_gamma   90.00
#
_symmetry.space_group_name_H-M   'P 1'
#
loop_
_entity.id
_entity.type
_entity.pdbx_description
1 polymer ?
#
loop_
_entity_poly.entity_id
_entity_poly.type
_entity_poly.pdbx_seq_one_letter_code
_entity_poly.pdbx_strand_id
1 'polypeptide(L)'
;MSPYGFAIKTKQFQKYDPTEWMTFYRRGLRYILDLNLKGHKFFEFYTLLLLRRILTDQPIGYVDLRSPAGIGLGALVYNYDGRVFASDEGRMLAEMGDRSFELGHVVDNDYRSLILSDKLVSNIASSLSQCAPECHDCVFESHCGADPVYHHATHGDPLGIKPLSGFCQRQKGVMSTILDLLDNSPEEAAVLRSWSMM
;
A
#
# COMPACT_ATOMS: atom_id res chain seq x y z
N MET A 1 8.75 0.78 4.59
CA MET A 1 9.71 1.50 3.72
C MET A 1 9.70 0.87 2.34
N SER A 2 9.85 1.69 1.29
CA SER A 2 9.82 1.28 -0.11
C SER A 2 11.06 0.45 -0.51
N PRO A 3 10.93 -0.75 -1.11
CA PRO A 3 12.04 -1.62 -1.54
C PRO A 3 12.70 -1.16 -2.85
N TYR A 4 12.66 0.13 -3.16
CA TYR A 4 13.19 0.70 -4.39
C TYR A 4 13.83 2.06 -4.14
N GLY A 5 14.61 2.53 -5.11
CA GLY A 5 15.33 3.80 -5.04
C GLY A 5 16.41 3.83 -3.96
N PHE A 6 16.49 4.96 -3.23
CA PHE A 6 17.60 5.27 -2.34
C PHE A 6 17.76 4.28 -1.17
N ALA A 7 16.66 3.67 -0.73
CA ALA A 7 16.67 2.66 0.34
C ALA A 7 17.50 1.43 0.01
N ILE A 8 17.49 1.00 -1.26
CA ILE A 8 18.29 -0.13 -1.74
C ILE A 8 19.72 0.31 -2.03
N LYS A 9 19.90 1.48 -2.68
CA LYS A 9 21.25 2.04 -2.95
C LYS A 9 22.11 2.17 -1.69
N THR A 10 21.47 2.44 -0.55
CA THR A 10 22.15 2.61 0.75
C THR A 10 22.20 1.35 1.62
N LYS A 11 21.71 0.19 1.12
CA LYS A 11 21.58 -1.08 1.88
C LYS A 11 20.80 -0.95 3.20
N GLN A 12 20.03 0.11 3.39
CA GLN A 12 19.25 0.33 4.62
C GLN A 12 17.99 -0.55 4.64
N PHE A 13 17.53 -1.03 3.48
CA PHE A 13 16.37 -1.91 3.41
C PHE A 13 16.53 -3.21 4.24
N GLN A 14 17.72 -3.80 4.27
CA GLN A 14 18.00 -5.02 5.05
C GLN A 14 17.89 -4.81 6.57
N LYS A 15 17.92 -3.56 7.05
CA LYS A 15 17.75 -3.22 8.47
C LYS A 15 16.28 -3.05 8.87
N TYR A 16 15.35 -3.19 7.92
CA TYR A 16 13.96 -2.84 8.13
C TYR A 16 13.13 -4.08 8.42
N ASP A 17 12.96 -4.37 9.70
CA ASP A 17 12.13 -5.47 10.17
C ASP A 17 10.65 -5.02 10.35
N PRO A 18 9.67 -5.75 9.76
CA PRO A 18 8.26 -5.42 9.93
C PRO A 18 7.77 -5.43 11.38
N THR A 19 8.38 -6.23 12.26
CA THR A 19 8.02 -6.31 13.69
C THR A 19 8.50 -5.08 14.45
N GLU A 20 9.73 -4.63 14.19
CA GLU A 20 10.26 -3.37 14.72
C GLU A 20 9.41 -2.19 14.26
N TRP A 21 9.04 -2.16 12.97
CA TRP A 21 8.15 -1.13 12.45
C TRP A 21 6.78 -1.17 13.13
N MET A 22 6.20 -2.36 13.34
CA MET A 22 4.91 -2.49 14.01
C MET A 22 4.98 -2.01 15.47
N THR A 23 6.08 -2.29 16.15
CA THR A 23 6.32 -1.78 17.51
C THR A 23 6.38 -0.25 17.52
N PHE A 24 7.09 0.34 16.57
CA PHE A 24 7.14 1.79 16.39
C PHE A 24 5.76 2.38 16.10
N TYR A 25 5.02 1.80 15.15
CA TYR A 25 3.67 2.22 14.77
C TYR A 25 2.72 2.22 15.98
N ARG A 26 2.65 1.12 16.74
CA ARG A 26 1.77 1.03 17.92
C ARG A 26 2.12 2.06 18.99
N ARG A 27 3.41 2.29 19.23
CA ARG A 27 3.87 3.32 20.17
C ARG A 27 3.49 4.72 19.70
N GLY A 28 3.67 5.02 18.42
CA GLY A 28 3.30 6.30 17.81
C GLY A 28 1.78 6.54 17.87
N LEU A 29 0.98 5.53 17.50
CA LEU A 29 -0.48 5.62 17.56
C LEU A 29 -0.97 5.88 18.98
N ARG A 30 -0.47 5.16 19.98
CA ARG A 30 -0.81 5.39 21.40
C ARG A 30 -0.48 6.80 21.87
N TYR A 31 0.68 7.33 21.45
CA TYR A 31 1.04 8.71 21.77
C TYR A 31 0.06 9.71 21.13
N ILE A 32 -0.33 9.49 19.88
CA ILE A 32 -1.31 10.34 19.19
C ILE A 32 -2.68 10.26 19.88
N LEU A 33 -3.12 9.08 20.29
CA LEU A 33 -4.36 8.90 21.04
C LEU A 33 -4.34 9.65 22.38
N ASP A 34 -3.25 9.54 23.15
CA ASP A 34 -3.05 10.29 24.39
C ASP A 34 -3.14 11.82 24.18
N LEU A 35 -2.57 12.34 23.10
CA LEU A 35 -2.71 13.75 22.73
C LEU A 35 -4.17 14.14 22.48
N ASN A 36 -4.95 13.30 21.80
CA ASN A 36 -6.37 13.57 21.53
C ASN A 36 -7.21 13.52 22.80
N LEU A 37 -6.92 12.57 23.71
CA LEU A 37 -7.57 12.50 25.02
C LEU A 37 -7.28 13.75 25.87
N LYS A 38 -6.13 14.40 25.66
CA LYS A 38 -5.76 15.70 26.25
C LYS A 38 -6.34 16.91 25.51
N GLY A 39 -7.14 16.70 24.45
CA GLY A 39 -7.80 17.76 23.69
C GLY A 39 -7.01 18.28 22.48
N HIS A 40 -5.86 17.70 22.15
CA HIS A 40 -5.08 18.06 20.96
C HIS A 40 -5.51 17.22 19.75
N LYS A 41 -6.24 17.84 18.82
CA LYS A 41 -6.70 17.16 17.59
C LYS A 41 -5.54 16.91 16.63
N PHE A 42 -5.15 15.66 16.50
CA PHE A 42 -4.10 15.21 15.59
C PHE A 42 -4.34 13.75 15.21
N PHE A 43 -4.17 13.36 13.95
CA PHE A 43 -4.45 11.98 13.52
C PHE A 43 -3.22 11.35 12.85
N GLU A 44 -3.10 10.04 13.00
CA GLU A 44 -2.19 9.25 12.17
C GLU A 44 -2.88 8.98 10.82
N PHE A 45 -2.30 9.47 9.74
CA PHE A 45 -2.94 9.52 8.43
C PHE A 45 -3.27 8.14 7.87
N TYR A 46 -2.39 7.15 8.06
CA TYR A 46 -2.65 5.81 7.54
C TYR A 46 -3.80 5.11 8.28
N THR A 47 -3.84 5.27 9.61
CA THR A 47 -4.92 4.82 10.49
C THR A 47 -6.24 5.44 10.07
N LEU A 48 -6.26 6.75 9.79
CA LEU A 48 -7.43 7.45 9.26
C LEU A 48 -7.95 6.81 7.95
N LEU A 49 -7.06 6.51 6.99
CA LEU A 49 -7.47 5.89 5.72
C LEU A 49 -8.14 4.52 5.94
N LEU A 50 -7.56 3.70 6.82
CA LEU A 50 -8.12 2.38 7.14
C LEU A 50 -9.42 2.50 7.94
N LEU A 51 -9.53 3.43 8.88
CA LEU A 51 -10.76 3.69 9.63
C LEU A 51 -11.90 4.10 8.70
N ARG A 52 -11.66 5.01 7.75
CA ARG A 52 -12.65 5.37 6.73
C ARG A 52 -13.10 4.14 5.95
N ARG A 53 -12.16 3.27 5.57
CA ARG A 53 -12.48 2.05 4.81
C ARG A 53 -13.22 0.99 5.64
N ILE A 54 -12.96 0.89 6.94
CA ILE A 54 -13.57 -0.11 7.82
C ILE A 54 -14.95 0.36 8.30
N LEU A 55 -15.11 1.65 8.60
CA LEU A 55 -16.28 2.18 9.30
C LEU A 55 -17.26 2.96 8.40
N THR A 56 -16.92 3.20 7.14
CA THR A 56 -17.75 3.98 6.21
C THR A 56 -17.77 3.36 4.82
N ASP A 57 -18.69 3.82 3.98
CA ASP A 57 -18.80 3.51 2.56
C ASP A 57 -18.03 4.49 1.66
N GLN A 58 -17.30 5.45 2.25
CA GLN A 58 -16.65 6.51 1.50
C GLN A 58 -15.44 5.98 0.71
N PRO A 59 -15.32 6.32 -0.59
CA PRO A 59 -14.20 5.88 -1.39
C PRO A 59 -12.91 6.56 -0.91
N ILE A 60 -11.83 5.79 -0.82
CA ILE A 60 -10.49 6.31 -0.54
C ILE A 60 -9.65 6.43 -1.83
N GLY A 61 -8.94 7.55 -1.96
CA GLY A 61 -8.03 7.83 -3.08
C GLY A 61 -6.74 6.98 -3.07
N TYR A 62 -6.49 6.23 -2.00
CA TYR A 62 -5.24 5.52 -1.78
C TYR A 62 -5.15 4.24 -2.62
N VAL A 63 -4.19 4.19 -3.54
CA VAL A 63 -4.11 3.18 -4.61
C VAL A 63 -3.65 1.80 -4.14
N ASP A 64 -2.78 1.72 -3.12
CA ASP A 64 -2.27 0.42 -2.63
C ASP A 64 -3.25 -0.29 -1.67
N LEU A 65 -4.32 0.41 -1.27
CA LEU A 65 -5.45 -0.21 -0.60
C LEU A 65 -6.49 -0.68 -1.62
N ARG A 66 -6.22 -0.74 -2.92
CA ARG A 66 -7.20 -1.21 -3.91
C ARG A 66 -6.94 -2.65 -4.32
N SER A 67 -8.01 -3.33 -4.68
CA SER A 67 -8.00 -4.62 -5.37
C SER A 67 -8.94 -4.51 -6.58
N PRO A 68 -8.43 -4.58 -7.83
CA PRO A 68 -7.01 -4.68 -8.18
C PRO A 68 -6.19 -3.45 -7.74
N ALA A 69 -4.86 -3.59 -7.72
CA ALA A 69 -3.95 -2.50 -7.37
C ALA A 69 -4.14 -1.31 -8.31
N GLY A 70 -3.99 -0.08 -7.81
CA GLY A 70 -4.20 1.12 -8.62
C GLY A 70 -3.09 1.44 -9.63
N ILE A 71 -2.10 0.57 -9.83
CA ILE A 71 -1.03 0.78 -10.83
C ILE A 71 -1.62 0.85 -12.25
N GLY A 72 -1.27 1.89 -13.00
CA GLY A 72 -1.78 2.19 -14.35
C GLY A 72 -3.26 2.55 -14.43
N LEU A 73 -4.04 2.28 -13.36
CA LEU A 73 -5.46 2.62 -13.25
C LEU A 73 -5.68 3.99 -12.59
N GLY A 74 -4.91 4.29 -11.55
CA GLY A 74 -4.98 5.56 -10.82
C GLY A 74 -4.11 6.65 -11.44
N ALA A 75 -2.97 6.27 -12.03
CA ALA A 75 -2.06 7.19 -12.69
C ALA A 75 -1.18 6.46 -13.72
N LEU A 76 -0.76 7.21 -14.73
CA LEU A 76 0.39 6.88 -15.58
C LEU A 76 1.53 7.83 -15.22
N VAL A 77 2.73 7.28 -15.03
CA VAL A 77 3.88 8.07 -14.60
C VAL A 77 4.82 8.27 -15.78
N TYR A 78 4.99 9.53 -16.17
CA TYR A 78 5.86 9.94 -17.27
C TYR A 78 7.23 10.34 -16.70
N ASN A 79 8.28 9.76 -17.24
CA ASN A 79 9.65 10.08 -16.85
C ASN A 79 10.27 11.12 -17.79
N TYR A 80 11.37 11.75 -17.35
CA TYR A 80 12.04 12.81 -18.09
C TYR A 80 12.58 12.37 -19.47
N ASP A 81 12.81 11.07 -19.67
CA ASP A 81 13.28 10.48 -20.92
C ASP A 81 12.15 10.01 -21.83
N GLY A 82 10.90 10.38 -21.54
CA GLY A 82 9.73 10.01 -22.34
C GLY A 82 9.20 8.61 -22.08
N ARG A 83 9.81 7.82 -21.19
CA ARG A 83 9.26 6.52 -20.78
C ARG A 83 8.03 6.70 -19.90
N VAL A 84 7.08 5.76 -20.01
CA VAL A 84 5.84 5.75 -19.24
C VAL A 84 5.79 4.49 -18.37
N PHE A 85 5.42 4.65 -17.11
CA PHE A 85 5.40 3.60 -16.10
C PHE A 85 4.01 3.45 -15.46
N ALA A 86 3.72 2.25 -14.96
CA ALA A 86 2.47 1.96 -14.28
C ALA A 86 2.34 2.64 -12.90
N SER A 87 3.45 3.02 -12.27
CA SER A 87 3.44 3.75 -11.00
C SER A 87 4.77 4.45 -10.75
N ASP A 88 4.86 5.27 -9.70
CA ASP A 88 6.11 5.93 -9.33
C ASP A 88 7.14 4.92 -8.81
N GLU A 89 6.68 3.91 -8.08
CA GLU A 89 7.47 2.77 -7.63
C GLU A 89 8.06 2.00 -8.82
N GLY A 90 7.26 1.78 -9.87
CA GLY A 90 7.72 1.15 -11.11
C GLY A 90 8.79 1.98 -11.82
N ARG A 91 8.65 3.31 -11.84
CA ARG A 91 9.67 4.24 -12.32
C ARG A 91 10.94 4.17 -11.47
N MET A 92 10.81 4.14 -10.14
CA MET A 92 11.96 4.01 -9.22
C MET A 92 12.70 2.68 -9.39
N LEU A 93 11.97 1.60 -9.70
CA LEU A 93 12.54 0.30 -9.98
C LEU A 93 13.35 0.30 -11.30
N ALA A 94 12.89 1.04 -12.30
CA ALA A 94 13.61 1.21 -13.57
C ALA A 94 14.94 1.94 -13.41
N GLU A 95 15.04 2.91 -12.47
CA GLU A 95 16.30 3.56 -12.08
C GLU A 95 17.29 2.61 -11.39
N MET A 96 16.84 1.40 -11.04
CA MET A 96 17.67 0.31 -10.54
C MET A 96 17.96 -0.76 -11.59
N GLY A 97 17.54 -0.55 -12.84
CA GLY A 97 17.78 -1.45 -13.96
C GLY A 97 16.64 -2.44 -14.25
N ASP A 98 15.55 -2.43 -13.47
CA ASP A 98 14.41 -3.32 -13.66
C ASP A 98 13.19 -2.57 -14.23
N ARG A 99 12.88 -2.86 -15.49
CA ARG A 99 11.83 -2.21 -16.29
C ARG A 99 10.55 -3.05 -16.38
N SER A 100 10.32 -3.94 -15.42
CA SER A 100 9.15 -4.83 -15.40
C SER A 100 7.82 -4.08 -15.42
N PHE A 101 7.78 -2.83 -14.94
CA PHE A 101 6.58 -1.96 -14.92
C PHE A 101 6.63 -0.78 -15.90
N GLU A 102 7.58 -0.76 -16.85
CA GLU A 102 7.59 0.20 -17.97
C GLU A 102 6.55 -0.19 -19.02
N LEU A 103 5.61 0.71 -19.33
CA LEU A 103 4.50 0.46 -20.24
C LEU A 103 4.81 0.83 -21.69
N GLY A 104 5.71 1.80 -21.92
CA GLY A 104 6.07 2.25 -23.26
C GLY A 104 6.74 3.62 -23.25
N HIS A 105 6.68 4.31 -24.39
CA HIS A 105 7.33 5.59 -24.60
C HIS A 105 6.40 6.59 -25.31
N VAL A 106 6.44 7.86 -24.91
CA VAL A 106 5.47 8.89 -25.35
C VAL A 106 5.47 9.17 -26.85
N VAL A 107 6.58 8.92 -27.53
CA VAL A 107 6.70 9.15 -28.97
C VAL A 107 6.08 7.99 -29.76
N ASP A 108 6.12 6.79 -29.20
CA ASP A 108 5.80 5.54 -29.92
C ASP A 108 4.42 4.99 -29.53
N ASN A 109 3.87 5.42 -28.40
CA ASN A 109 2.66 4.90 -27.82
C ASN A 109 1.62 6.00 -27.54
N ASP A 110 0.38 5.74 -27.95
CA ASP A 110 -0.77 6.51 -27.50
C ASP A 110 -1.32 6.00 -26.16
N TYR A 111 -2.21 6.77 -25.55
CA TYR A 111 -2.83 6.40 -24.27
C TYR A 111 -3.43 4.99 -24.29
N ARG A 112 -4.16 4.65 -25.36
CA ARG A 112 -4.87 3.37 -25.48
C ARG A 112 -3.90 2.19 -25.50
N SER A 113 -2.81 2.31 -26.24
CA SER A 113 -1.78 1.27 -26.32
C SER A 113 -1.07 1.05 -24.98
N LEU A 114 -0.88 2.12 -24.19
CA LEU A 114 -0.28 2.03 -22.85
C LEU A 114 -1.22 1.32 -21.87
N ILE A 115 -2.49 1.75 -21.79
CA ILE A 115 -3.45 1.22 -20.81
C ILE A 115 -3.97 -0.18 -21.16
N LEU A 116 -3.91 -0.58 -22.44
CA LEU A 116 -4.28 -1.92 -22.90
C LEU A 116 -3.06 -2.80 -23.17
N SER A 117 -1.87 -2.38 -22.73
CA SER A 117 -0.66 -3.19 -22.88
C SER A 117 -0.81 -4.51 -22.12
N ASP A 118 -0.35 -5.62 -22.73
CA ASP A 118 -0.37 -6.94 -22.08
C ASP A 118 0.31 -6.92 -20.71
N LYS A 119 1.37 -6.11 -20.59
CA LYS A 119 2.09 -5.89 -19.34
C LYS A 119 1.21 -5.27 -18.26
N LEU A 120 0.47 -4.19 -18.56
CA LEU A 120 -0.41 -3.58 -17.56
C LEU A 120 -1.57 -4.53 -17.21
N VAL A 121 -2.20 -5.12 -18.23
CA VAL A 121 -3.33 -6.04 -18.04
C VAL A 121 -2.92 -7.24 -17.17
N SER A 122 -1.75 -7.83 -17.42
CA SER A 122 -1.22 -8.94 -16.63
C SER A 122 -0.95 -8.54 -15.17
N ASN A 123 -0.30 -7.39 -14.95
CA ASN A 123 -0.02 -6.89 -13.61
C ASN A 123 -1.29 -6.55 -12.80
N ILE A 124 -2.31 -5.99 -13.47
CA ILE A 124 -3.62 -5.73 -12.85
C ILE A 124 -4.27 -7.06 -12.47
N ALA A 125 -4.31 -8.03 -13.39
CA ALA A 125 -4.91 -9.34 -13.15
C ALA A 125 -4.24 -10.06 -11.96
N SER A 126 -2.91 -10.02 -11.84
CA SER A 126 -2.19 -10.62 -10.71
C SER A 126 -2.40 -9.90 -9.38
N SER A 127 -2.96 -8.68 -9.40
CA SER A 127 -3.20 -7.87 -8.20
C SER A 127 -4.62 -7.98 -7.64
N LEU A 128 -5.47 -8.82 -8.24
CA LEU A 128 -6.81 -9.13 -7.72
C LEU A 128 -6.71 -10.01 -6.47
N SER A 129 -6.95 -9.42 -5.30
CA SER A 129 -6.87 -10.11 -4.00
C SER A 129 -7.81 -11.31 -3.90
N GLN A 130 -9.01 -11.25 -4.52
CA GLN A 130 -9.97 -12.36 -4.49
C GLN A 130 -9.46 -13.60 -5.23
N CYS A 131 -8.49 -13.42 -6.14
CA CYS A 131 -7.87 -14.50 -6.91
C CYS A 131 -6.51 -14.92 -6.33
N ALA A 132 -6.01 -14.20 -5.32
CA ALA A 132 -4.70 -14.46 -4.75
C ALA A 132 -4.77 -15.50 -3.61
N PRO A 133 -3.87 -16.50 -3.61
CA PRO A 133 -3.69 -17.40 -2.46
C PRO A 133 -3.46 -16.61 -1.17
N GLU A 134 -4.02 -17.08 -0.06
CA GLU A 134 -4.06 -16.43 1.26
C GLU A 134 -4.77 -15.08 1.36
N CYS A 135 -5.11 -14.44 0.25
CA CYS A 135 -5.96 -13.25 0.28
C CYS A 135 -7.43 -13.65 0.29
N HIS A 136 -7.82 -14.64 -0.51
CA HIS A 136 -9.21 -15.09 -0.64
C HIS A 136 -9.86 -15.58 0.67
N ASP A 137 -9.06 -16.03 1.64
CA ASP A 137 -9.47 -16.49 2.97
C ASP A 137 -9.00 -15.55 4.09
N CYS A 138 -8.40 -14.40 3.76
CA CYS A 138 -7.99 -13.42 4.75
C CYS A 138 -9.18 -12.58 5.22
N VAL A 139 -9.38 -12.52 6.55
CA VAL A 139 -10.43 -11.68 7.18
C VAL A 139 -10.33 -10.19 6.82
N PHE A 140 -9.15 -9.72 6.42
CA PHE A 140 -8.91 -8.31 6.08
C PHE A 140 -9.06 -8.00 4.59
N GLU A 141 -9.36 -8.99 3.74
CA GLU A 141 -9.35 -8.86 2.28
C GLU A 141 -10.17 -7.65 1.78
N SER A 142 -11.41 -7.50 2.27
CA SER A 142 -12.32 -6.42 1.89
C SER A 142 -11.77 -5.02 2.19
N HIS A 143 -10.90 -4.91 3.19
CA HIS A 143 -10.31 -3.65 3.64
C HIS A 143 -8.85 -3.48 3.22
N CYS A 144 -8.27 -4.47 2.52
CA CYS A 144 -6.88 -4.47 2.08
C CYS A 144 -6.76 -4.13 0.58
N GLY A 145 -5.53 -4.19 0.07
CA GLY A 145 -5.22 -4.09 -1.35
C GLY A 145 -3.99 -4.90 -1.73
N ALA A 146 -3.40 -4.61 -2.88
CA ALA A 146 -2.20 -5.25 -3.39
C ALA A 146 -1.15 -4.21 -3.80
N ASP A 147 0.12 -4.61 -3.71
CA ASP A 147 1.27 -3.80 -4.14
C ASP A 147 2.21 -4.68 -4.99
N PRO A 148 1.88 -4.85 -6.29
CA PRO A 148 2.64 -5.73 -7.17
C PRO A 148 4.08 -5.26 -7.40
N VAL A 149 4.35 -3.96 -7.34
CA VAL A 149 5.71 -3.44 -7.49
C VAL A 149 6.56 -3.79 -6.28
N TYR A 150 6.02 -3.65 -5.06
CA TYR A 150 6.68 -4.11 -3.85
C TYR A 150 6.96 -5.61 -3.90
N HIS A 151 5.97 -6.43 -4.25
CA HIS A 151 6.11 -7.89 -4.27
C HIS A 151 7.12 -8.34 -5.32
N HIS A 152 7.10 -7.74 -6.51
CA HIS A 152 8.11 -7.99 -7.53
C HIS A 152 9.51 -7.62 -7.04
N ALA A 153 9.68 -6.43 -6.43
CA ALA A 153 10.98 -5.98 -5.94
C ALA A 153 11.54 -6.86 -4.80
N THR A 154 10.69 -7.42 -3.94
CA THR A 154 11.15 -8.22 -2.79
C THR A 154 11.20 -9.73 -3.06
N HIS A 155 10.38 -10.24 -3.98
CA HIS A 155 10.20 -11.68 -4.21
C HIS A 155 10.44 -12.11 -5.67
N GLY A 156 10.64 -11.18 -6.60
CA GLY A 156 10.73 -11.48 -8.03
C GLY A 156 9.41 -11.91 -8.67
N ASP A 157 8.29 -11.70 -7.97
CA ASP A 157 6.94 -12.07 -8.39
C ASP A 157 5.95 -10.96 -7.99
N PRO A 158 5.19 -10.35 -8.93
CA PRO A 158 4.17 -9.34 -8.64
C PRO A 158 3.04 -9.82 -7.72
N LEU A 159 2.75 -11.11 -7.68
CA LEU A 159 1.80 -11.66 -6.70
C LEU A 159 2.46 -11.75 -5.33
N GLY A 160 3.69 -12.25 -5.27
CA GLY A 160 4.47 -12.40 -4.06
C GLY A 160 3.95 -13.46 -3.09
N ILE A 161 4.83 -13.86 -2.16
CA ILE A 161 4.54 -14.88 -1.16
C ILE A 161 3.92 -14.19 0.08
N LYS A 162 2.59 -14.28 0.25
CA LYS A 162 1.84 -13.49 1.26
C LYS A 162 2.34 -13.66 2.71
N PRO A 163 2.77 -14.85 3.19
CA PRO A 163 3.36 -15.00 4.53
C PRO A 163 4.67 -14.22 4.73
N LEU A 164 5.48 -14.15 3.67
CA LEU A 164 6.80 -13.51 3.70
C LEU A 164 6.74 -12.02 3.34
N SER A 165 5.59 -11.57 2.86
CA SER A 165 5.34 -10.20 2.45
C SER A 165 5.30 -9.26 3.65
N GLY A 166 6.33 -8.42 3.77
CA GLY A 166 6.32 -7.30 4.73
C GLY A 166 5.15 -6.33 4.51
N PHE A 167 4.63 -6.19 3.27
CA PHE A 167 3.38 -5.46 3.02
C PHE A 167 2.21 -6.11 3.77
N CYS A 168 2.03 -7.42 3.61
CA CYS A 168 0.92 -8.16 4.25
C CYS A 168 1.03 -8.13 5.77
N GLN A 169 2.24 -8.29 6.32
CA GLN A 169 2.48 -8.20 7.77
C GLN A 169 2.10 -6.82 8.32
N ARG A 170 2.46 -5.74 7.62
CA ARG A 170 2.07 -4.37 8.02
C ARG A 170 0.57 -4.17 7.94
N GLN A 171 -0.07 -4.56 6.84
CA GLN A 171 -1.52 -4.42 6.66
C GLN A 171 -2.29 -5.14 7.77
N LYS A 172 -2.02 -6.43 7.95
CA LYS A 172 -2.67 -7.26 8.97
C LYS A 172 -2.41 -6.69 10.37
N GLY A 173 -1.16 -6.34 10.70
CA GLY A 173 -0.82 -5.83 12.03
C GLY A 173 -1.44 -4.47 12.36
N VAL A 174 -1.54 -3.57 11.38
CA VAL A 174 -2.22 -2.27 11.55
C VAL A 174 -3.72 -2.47 11.76
N MET A 175 -4.39 -3.23 10.89
CA MET A 175 -5.83 -3.48 11.01
C MET A 175 -6.19 -4.22 12.29
N SER A 176 -5.41 -5.25 12.68
CA SER A 176 -5.57 -5.92 13.97
C SER A 176 -5.45 -4.94 15.14
N THR A 177 -4.47 -4.02 15.10
CA THR A 177 -4.30 -3.02 16.17
C THR A 177 -5.51 -2.08 16.23
N ILE A 178 -6.02 -1.63 15.08
CA ILE A 178 -7.19 -0.74 15.03
C ILE A 178 -8.43 -1.44 15.61
N LEU A 179 -8.71 -2.67 15.18
CA LEU A 179 -9.87 -3.42 15.67
C LEU A 179 -9.77 -3.71 17.18
N ASP A 180 -8.59 -4.09 17.67
CA ASP A 180 -8.35 -4.29 19.10
C ASP A 180 -8.67 -3.03 19.93
N LEU A 181 -8.22 -1.86 19.48
CA LEU A 181 -8.52 -0.59 20.14
C LEU A 181 -10.01 -0.25 20.08
N LEU A 182 -10.67 -0.51 18.95
CA LEU A 182 -12.10 -0.27 18.77
C LEU A 182 -12.96 -1.14 19.70
N ASP A 183 -12.54 -2.38 19.95
CA ASP A 183 -13.30 -3.36 20.75
C ASP A 183 -12.98 -3.26 22.25
N ASN A 184 -11.72 -3.00 22.61
CA ASN A 184 -11.25 -3.15 23.99
C ASN A 184 -10.96 -1.81 24.71
N SER A 185 -10.99 -0.66 24.03
CA SER A 185 -10.61 0.65 24.62
C SER A 185 -11.64 1.75 24.31
N PRO A 186 -12.74 1.88 25.08
CA PRO A 186 -13.86 2.77 24.73
C PRO A 186 -13.49 4.24 24.49
N GLU A 187 -12.57 4.80 25.27
CA GLU A 187 -12.12 6.20 25.12
C GLU A 187 -11.32 6.39 23.83
N GLU A 188 -10.37 5.50 23.55
CA GLU A 188 -9.57 5.51 22.32
C GLU A 188 -10.44 5.22 21.09
N ALA A 189 -11.41 4.31 21.21
CA ALA A 189 -12.38 4.00 20.17
C ALA A 189 -13.21 5.22 19.78
N ALA A 190 -13.60 6.06 20.75
CA ALA A 190 -14.31 7.31 20.48
C ALA A 190 -13.44 8.28 19.66
N VAL A 191 -12.14 8.38 19.98
CA VAL A 191 -11.18 9.16 19.19
C VAL A 191 -11.06 8.61 17.77
N LEU A 192 -10.84 7.30 17.61
CA LEU A 192 -10.71 6.66 16.29
C LEU A 192 -11.98 6.86 15.43
N ARG A 193 -13.17 6.69 16.00
CA ARG A 193 -14.44 6.94 15.29
C ARG A 193 -14.61 8.41 14.88
N SER A 194 -14.08 9.35 15.68
CA SER A 194 -14.10 10.77 15.29
C SER A 194 -13.23 11.04 14.06
N TRP A 195 -12.21 10.22 13.81
CA TRP A 195 -11.35 10.36 12.64
C TRP A 195 -12.05 9.89 11.36
N SER A 196 -12.84 8.82 11.40
CA SER A 196 -13.48 8.28 10.18
C SER A 196 -14.52 9.21 9.55
N MET A 197 -15.00 10.22 10.29
CA MET A 197 -16.00 11.20 9.82
C MET A 197 -15.40 12.54 9.40
N MET A 198 -14.10 12.75 9.61
CA MET A 198 -13.35 13.85 8.99
C MET A 198 -13.06 13.50 7.55
#